data_AF-A0A8X6F782-F1
#
_entry.id   AF-A0A8X6F782-F1
#
_cell.length_a   1.000
_cell.length_b   1.000
_cell.length_c   1.000
_cell.angle_alpha   90.00
_cell.angle_beta   90.00
_cell.angle_gamma   90.00
#
_symmetry.space_group_name_H-M   'P 1'
#
loop_
_entity.id
_entity.type
_entity.pdbx_description
1 polymer ?
#
loop_
_entity_poly.entity_id
_entity_poly.type
_entity_poly.pdbx_seq_one_letter_code
_entity_poly.pdbx_strand_id
1 'polypeptide(L)'
;MSYNEKILDHYENPRNVGSLDKSDPNVGTGLVGAPSCGDVMKLQIKVNDKGVIEDAKFKTFGCGSAIASSSLLTEMIKGKTIEDVTKIKNTQIVEELSLPPVKIHCSVLAEDAIKAAIHDYQMERIRHLLNRKQHTNLEKSEEAIGIRVLIKQKGCSGLKYDIEYAYDTRPLESIIEENCSDGQKVKVLIDPKSVMFILGSEMDYVEEKFSSGFVFKNPNEKGKCGCGESFHV
;
A
#
# COMPACT_ATOMS: atom_id res chain seq x y z
N MET A 1 22.48 29.85 10.87
CA MET A 1 21.47 29.30 9.93
C MET A 1 20.18 29.14 10.72
N SER A 2 19.18 29.97 10.47
CA SER A 2 17.90 29.88 11.18
C SER A 2 17.12 28.72 10.57
N TYR A 3 16.90 27.66 11.34
CA TYR A 3 15.89 26.68 10.96
C TYR A 3 14.52 27.35 10.93
N ASN A 4 13.66 26.96 9.99
CA ASN A 4 12.29 27.43 9.91
C ASN A 4 11.55 27.08 11.21
N GLU A 5 10.71 27.99 11.72
CA GLU A 5 9.93 27.79 12.96
C GLU A 5 9.13 26.48 12.92
N LYS A 6 8.57 26.12 11.75
CA LYS A 6 7.86 24.85 11.59
C LYS A 6 8.77 23.63 11.75
N ILE A 7 10.00 23.69 11.21
CA ILE A 7 10.96 22.59 11.36
C ILE A 7 11.33 22.43 12.83
N LEU A 8 11.58 23.54 13.53
CA LEU A 8 11.89 23.52 14.96
C LEU A 8 10.73 22.96 15.78
N ASP A 9 9.49 23.38 15.50
CA ASP A 9 8.31 22.90 16.19
C ASP A 9 8.11 21.37 16.03
N HIS A 10 8.18 20.84 14.80
CA HIS A 10 8.06 19.40 14.60
C HIS A 10 9.28 18.61 15.11
N TYR A 11 10.44 19.25 15.29
CA TYR A 11 11.63 18.62 15.86
C TYR A 11 11.60 18.57 17.39
N GLU A 12 11.22 19.67 18.05
CA GLU A 12 11.15 19.78 19.51
C GLU A 12 9.90 19.09 20.07
N ASN A 13 8.77 19.19 19.35
CA ASN A 13 7.49 18.60 19.74
C ASN A 13 6.98 17.64 18.66
N PRO A 14 7.67 16.54 18.32
CA PRO A 14 7.25 15.67 17.22
C PRO A 14 5.89 15.01 17.49
N ARG A 15 5.00 14.99 16.48
CA ARG A 15 3.64 14.47 16.60
C ARG A 15 3.60 13.02 16.17
N ASN A 16 2.81 12.20 16.86
CA ASN A 16 2.61 10.78 16.50
C ASN A 16 3.88 9.91 16.53
N VAL A 17 4.87 10.24 17.36
CA VAL A 17 6.02 9.35 17.62
C VAL A 17 5.52 8.06 18.28
N GLY A 18 5.91 6.91 17.74
CA GLY A 18 5.52 5.64 18.34
C GLY A 18 5.61 4.45 17.39
N SER A 19 4.82 3.43 17.68
CA SER A 19 4.69 2.25 16.83
C SER A 19 3.28 1.70 17.00
N LEU A 20 2.77 1.11 15.93
CA LEU A 20 1.51 0.35 15.92
C LEU A 20 1.80 -1.14 16.08
N ASP A 21 0.78 -1.89 16.46
CA ASP A 21 0.85 -3.35 16.52
C ASP A 21 1.09 -3.91 15.11
N LYS A 22 2.15 -4.72 14.96
CA LYS A 22 2.50 -5.33 13.68
C LYS A 22 1.62 -6.53 13.33
N SER A 23 0.92 -7.09 14.31
CA SER A 23 0.05 -8.25 14.12
C SER A 23 -1.36 -7.86 13.66
N ASP A 24 -1.69 -6.57 13.68
CA ASP A 24 -2.96 -6.06 13.18
C ASP A 24 -2.95 -6.08 11.64
N PRO A 25 -3.84 -6.84 10.97
CA PRO A 25 -3.87 -6.92 9.50
C PRO A 25 -4.25 -5.59 8.84
N ASN A 26 -4.73 -4.64 9.62
CA ASN A 26 -5.04 -3.29 9.16
C ASN A 26 -3.86 -2.32 9.26
N VAL A 27 -2.68 -2.80 9.67
CA VAL A 27 -1.47 -2.00 9.83
C VAL A 27 -0.46 -2.30 8.73
N GLY A 28 -0.08 -1.26 7.99
CA GLY A 28 1.06 -1.30 7.05
C GLY A 28 2.30 -0.66 7.64
N THR A 29 3.46 -1.24 7.38
CA THR A 29 4.77 -0.77 7.86
C THR A 29 5.74 -0.50 6.72
N GLY A 30 6.13 0.75 6.55
CA GLY A 30 7.21 1.18 5.66
C GLY A 30 8.50 1.41 6.45
N LEU A 31 9.56 0.69 6.11
CA LEU A 31 10.91 0.94 6.63
C LEU A 31 11.82 1.30 5.47
N VAL A 32 12.28 2.55 5.43
CA VAL A 32 13.08 3.09 4.34
C VAL A 32 14.31 3.82 4.86
N GLY A 33 15.29 4.03 3.97
CA GLY A 33 16.59 4.59 4.30
C GLY A 33 17.61 3.53 4.68
N ALA A 34 18.83 3.98 4.97
CA ALA A 34 19.95 3.10 5.27
C ALA A 34 20.77 3.68 6.43
N PRO A 35 21.18 2.87 7.41
CA PRO A 35 22.04 3.34 8.50
C PRO A 35 23.34 3.99 8.02
N SER A 36 23.87 3.53 6.88
CA SER A 36 25.07 4.08 6.25
C SER A 36 24.91 5.53 5.77
N CYS A 37 23.68 5.95 5.44
CA CYS A 37 23.36 7.30 5.00
C CYS A 37 22.96 8.22 6.17
N GLY A 38 22.84 7.68 7.38
CA GLY A 38 22.47 8.43 8.59
C GLY A 38 20.99 8.76 8.71
N ASP A 39 20.15 8.42 7.72
CA ASP A 39 18.71 8.62 7.73
C ASP A 39 17.98 7.29 7.53
N VAL A 40 17.15 6.91 8.51
CA VAL A 40 16.27 5.73 8.50
C VAL A 40 14.93 6.13 9.07
N MET A 41 13.85 5.82 8.34
CA MET A 41 12.49 6.14 8.75
C MET A 41 11.64 4.87 8.76
N LYS A 42 10.99 4.63 9.91
CA LYS A 42 9.91 3.66 10.05
C LYS A 42 8.59 4.43 10.14
N LEU A 43 7.69 4.19 9.20
CA LEU A 43 6.33 4.70 9.20
C LEU A 43 5.36 3.54 9.32
N GLN A 44 4.35 3.66 10.16
CA GLN A 44 3.25 2.70 10.28
C GLN A 44 1.93 3.42 10.15
N ILE A 45 1.02 2.87 9.35
CA ILE A 45 -0.33 3.40 9.13
C ILE A 45 -1.34 2.33 9.53
N LYS A 46 -2.44 2.74 10.17
CA LYS A 46 -3.60 1.90 10.45
C LYS A 46 -4.76 2.37 9.58
N VAL A 47 -5.30 1.47 8.78
CA VAL A 47 -6.37 1.76 7.81
C VAL A 47 -7.63 1.05 8.25
N ASN A 48 -8.77 1.73 8.25
CA ASN A 48 -10.05 1.09 8.50
C ASN A 48 -10.66 0.44 7.26
N ASP A 49 -11.79 -0.22 7.45
CA ASP A 49 -12.51 -0.94 6.40
C ASP A 49 -12.88 -0.05 5.20
N LYS A 50 -13.05 1.27 5.43
CA LYS A 50 -13.36 2.27 4.40
C LYS A 50 -12.12 2.76 3.62
N GLY A 51 -10.94 2.22 3.88
CA GLY A 51 -9.69 2.65 3.25
C GLY A 51 -9.17 3.99 3.76
N VAL A 52 -9.60 4.44 4.95
CA VAL A 52 -9.14 5.69 5.58
C VAL A 52 -8.09 5.40 6.64
N ILE A 53 -7.01 6.19 6.66
CA ILE A 53 -5.96 6.09 7.67
C ILE A 53 -6.47 6.68 8.99
N GLU A 54 -6.78 5.83 9.98
CA GLU A 54 -7.24 6.25 11.31
C GLU A 54 -6.09 6.73 12.19
N ASP A 55 -4.95 6.04 12.11
CA ASP A 55 -3.77 6.40 12.86
C ASP A 55 -2.51 6.20 12.03
N ALA A 56 -1.51 7.03 12.31
CA ALA A 56 -0.19 6.91 11.73
C ALA A 56 0.82 7.14 12.85
N LYS A 57 1.87 6.33 12.89
CA LYS A 57 2.96 6.44 13.85
C LYS A 57 4.29 6.37 13.13
N PHE A 58 5.27 7.11 13.63
CA PHE A 58 6.60 7.08 13.04
C PHE A 58 7.71 6.94 14.08
N LYS A 59 8.86 6.45 13.62
CA LYS A 59 10.16 6.52 14.28
C LYS A 59 11.21 6.80 13.23
N THR A 60 11.96 7.88 13.41
CA THR A 60 13.01 8.29 12.45
C THR A 60 14.32 8.48 13.19
N PHE A 61 15.38 7.92 12.63
CA PHE A 61 16.76 8.25 12.97
C PHE A 61 17.29 9.11 11.82
N GLY A 62 17.67 10.35 12.10
CA GLY A 62 18.11 11.27 11.07
C GLY A 62 18.25 12.70 11.58
N CYS A 63 18.56 13.62 10.67
CA CYS A 63 18.67 15.04 11.03
C CYS A 63 17.31 15.65 11.43
N GLY A 64 17.32 16.82 12.08
CA GLY A 64 16.09 17.48 12.53
C GLY A 64 15.06 17.71 11.41
N SER A 65 15.52 17.97 10.18
CA SER A 65 14.64 18.06 9.00
C SER A 65 13.99 16.72 8.63
N ALA A 66 14.66 15.59 8.83
CA ALA A 66 14.08 14.27 8.61
C ALA A 66 12.98 13.99 9.64
N ILE A 67 13.23 14.28 10.92
CA ILE A 67 12.23 14.16 11.99
C ILE A 67 11.02 15.06 11.71
N ALA A 68 11.26 16.32 11.30
CA ALA A 68 10.20 17.26 10.98
C ALA A 68 9.35 16.79 9.79
N SER A 69 9.98 16.32 8.70
CA SER A 69 9.29 15.75 7.55
C SER A 69 8.44 14.54 7.92
N SER A 70 8.97 13.62 8.73
CA SER A 70 8.22 12.43 9.18
C SER A 70 7.03 12.80 10.07
N SER A 71 7.24 13.73 11.00
CA SER A 71 6.22 14.25 11.93
C SER A 71 5.08 14.90 11.14
N LEU A 72 5.40 15.85 10.25
CA LEU A 72 4.41 16.51 9.40
C LEU A 72 3.65 15.51 8.53
N LEU A 73 4.34 14.55 7.90
CA LEU A 73 3.69 13.54 7.07
C LEU A 73 2.63 12.77 7.85
N THR A 74 2.90 12.35 9.09
CA THR A 74 1.90 11.61 9.90
C THR A 74 0.64 12.43 10.18
N GLU A 75 0.75 13.75 10.31
CA GLU A 75 -0.40 14.63 10.47
C GLU A 75 -1.15 14.82 9.14
N MET A 76 -0.41 14.97 8.03
CA MET A 76 -1.00 15.14 6.71
C MET A 76 -1.82 13.91 6.29
N ILE A 77 -1.39 12.69 6.59
CA ILE A 77 -2.03 11.46 6.11
C ILE A 77 -3.17 10.98 7.00
N LYS A 78 -3.20 11.36 8.28
CA LYS A 78 -4.25 10.95 9.20
C LYS A 78 -5.62 11.51 8.76
N GLY A 79 -6.62 10.64 8.67
CA GLY A 79 -7.97 10.96 8.20
C GLY A 79 -8.12 11.02 6.68
N LYS A 80 -7.06 10.76 5.89
CA LYS A 80 -7.14 10.67 4.43
C LYS A 80 -7.34 9.22 3.96
N THR A 81 -7.88 9.08 2.76
CA THR A 81 -7.97 7.79 2.07
C THR A 81 -6.59 7.37 1.55
N ILE A 82 -6.35 6.06 1.39
CA ILE A 82 -5.13 5.55 0.73
C ILE A 82 -4.93 6.24 -0.63
N GLU A 83 -6.01 6.40 -1.40
CA GLU A 83 -5.97 7.00 -2.74
C GLU A 83 -5.49 8.45 -2.74
N ASP A 84 -5.88 9.23 -1.73
CA ASP A 84 -5.43 10.63 -1.60
C ASP A 84 -4.00 10.71 -1.11
N VAL A 85 -3.59 9.75 -0.27
CA VAL A 85 -2.24 9.69 0.27
C VAL A 85 -1.23 9.28 -0.80
N THR A 86 -1.58 8.38 -1.72
CA THR A 86 -0.72 8.01 -2.86
C THR A 86 -0.42 9.20 -3.79
N LYS A 87 -1.27 10.24 -3.78
CA LYS A 87 -1.05 11.48 -4.56
C LYS A 87 -0.13 12.47 -3.86
N ILE A 88 0.19 12.26 -2.58
CA ILE A 88 1.09 13.14 -1.84
C ILE A 88 2.49 13.03 -2.44
N LYS A 89 3.07 14.19 -2.73
CA LYS A 89 4.43 14.29 -3.28
C LYS A 89 5.34 14.96 -2.28
N ASN A 90 6.62 14.62 -2.33
CA ASN A 90 7.66 15.24 -1.53
C ASN A 90 7.66 16.77 -1.65
N THR A 91 7.30 17.32 -2.82
CA THR A 91 7.21 18.77 -3.05
C THR A 91 6.27 19.47 -2.07
N GLN A 92 5.16 18.83 -1.67
CA GLN A 92 4.23 19.40 -0.69
C GLN A 92 4.90 19.52 0.69
N ILE A 93 5.70 18.52 1.08
CA ILE A 93 6.47 18.54 2.34
C ILE A 93 7.58 19.61 2.26
N VAL A 94 8.25 19.74 1.12
CA VAL A 94 9.27 20.77 0.88
C VAL A 94 8.68 22.17 1.03
N GLU A 95 7.52 22.42 0.43
CA GLU A 95 6.82 23.71 0.50
C GLU A 95 6.36 24.01 1.93
N GLU A 96 5.70 23.05 2.58
CA GLU A 96 5.10 23.24 3.90
C GLU A 96 6.16 23.52 4.99
N LEU A 97 7.30 22.81 4.95
CA LEU A 97 8.44 23.02 5.86
C LEU A 97 9.45 24.05 5.33
N SER A 98 9.25 24.57 4.11
CA SER A 98 10.19 25.45 3.40
C SER A 98 11.62 24.90 3.44
N LEU A 99 11.78 23.62 3.07
CA LEU A 99 13.06 22.93 3.15
C LEU A 99 14.09 23.57 2.18
N PRO A 100 15.32 23.85 2.63
CA PRO A 100 16.37 24.30 1.74
C PRO A 100 16.75 23.17 0.75
N PRO A 101 17.28 23.49 -0.45
CA PRO A 101 17.58 22.49 -1.48
C PRO A 101 18.42 21.29 -1.00
N VAL A 102 19.37 21.53 -0.09
CA VAL A 102 20.24 20.49 0.49
C VAL A 102 19.52 19.49 1.39
N LYS A 103 18.28 19.78 1.83
CA LYS A 103 17.46 18.92 2.71
C LYS A 103 16.25 18.29 2.00
N ILE A 104 16.13 18.42 0.67
CA ILE A 104 15.04 17.81 -0.09
C ILE A 104 15.00 16.28 0.07
N HIS A 105 16.14 15.61 0.26
CA HIS A 105 16.18 14.16 0.49
C HIS A 105 15.33 13.71 1.69
N CYS A 106 15.16 14.56 2.72
CA CYS A 106 14.29 14.26 3.87
C CYS A 106 12.81 14.16 3.47
N SER A 107 12.38 14.93 2.46
CA SER A 107 11.02 14.86 1.92
C SER A 107 10.81 13.62 1.05
N VAL A 108 11.85 13.23 0.29
CA VAL A 108 11.83 12.02 -0.55
C VAL A 108 11.75 10.78 0.33
N LEU A 109 12.56 10.72 1.41
CA LEU A 109 12.50 9.64 2.39
C LEU A 109 11.08 9.48 2.98
N ALA A 110 10.41 10.59 3.28
CA ALA A 110 9.05 10.58 3.81
C ALA A 110 8.04 10.06 2.77
N GLU A 111 8.14 10.48 1.50
CA GLU A 111 7.33 9.96 0.39
C GLU A 111 7.56 8.45 0.18
N ASP A 112 8.81 8.00 0.19
CA ASP A 112 9.15 6.59 0.05
C ASP A 112 8.60 5.77 1.22
N ALA A 113 8.65 6.30 2.44
CA ALA A 113 8.14 5.64 3.63
C ALA A 113 6.64 5.37 3.53
N ILE A 114 5.84 6.32 3.03
CA ILE A 114 4.39 6.14 2.89
C ILE A 114 4.03 5.18 1.76
N LYS A 115 4.74 5.22 0.63
CA LYS A 115 4.57 4.23 -0.43
C LYS A 115 4.87 2.82 0.07
N ALA A 116 5.97 2.65 0.80
CA ALA A 116 6.35 1.38 1.40
C ALA A 116 5.30 0.90 2.43
N ALA A 117 4.75 1.80 3.25
CA ALA A 117 3.73 1.45 4.24
C ALA A 117 2.40 1.03 3.60
N ILE A 118 1.97 1.71 2.53
CA ILE A 118 0.77 1.33 1.77
C ILE A 118 0.98 -0.02 1.09
N HIS A 119 2.15 -0.25 0.49
CA HIS A 119 2.47 -1.52 -0.14
C HIS A 119 2.43 -2.69 0.87
N ASP A 120 3.06 -2.53 2.04
CA ASP A 120 3.04 -3.54 3.10
C ASP A 120 1.60 -3.81 3.59
N TYR A 121 0.77 -2.77 3.76
CA TYR A 121 -0.64 -2.93 4.10
C TYR A 121 -1.41 -3.78 3.07
N GLN A 122 -1.21 -3.52 1.77
CA GLN A 122 -1.85 -4.27 0.70
C GLN A 122 -1.43 -5.75 0.72
N MET A 123 -0.14 -6.03 0.96
CA MET A 123 0.37 -7.40 1.04
C MET A 123 -0.18 -8.14 2.26
N GLU A 124 -0.19 -7.51 3.42
CA GLU A 124 -0.70 -8.12 4.65
C GLU A 124 -2.21 -8.40 4.56
N ARG A 125 -2.95 -7.57 3.83
CA ARG A 125 -4.37 -7.81 3.55
C ARG A 125 -4.59 -9.04 2.65
N ILE A 126 -3.79 -9.21 1.59
CA ILE A 126 -3.85 -10.43 0.75
C ILE A 126 -3.55 -11.65 1.61
N ARG A 127 -2.53 -11.59 2.45
CA ARG A 127 -2.19 -12.67 3.35
C ARG A 127 -3.29 -13.00 4.35
N HIS A 128 -3.92 -11.99 4.94
CA HIS A 128 -5.05 -12.21 5.84
C HIS A 128 -6.19 -12.97 5.14
N LEU A 129 -6.47 -12.64 3.86
CA LEU A 129 -7.45 -13.37 3.04
C LEU A 129 -7.04 -14.83 2.78
N LEU A 130 -5.76 -15.09 2.50
CA LEU A 130 -5.22 -16.46 2.36
C LEU A 130 -5.43 -17.29 3.63
N ASN A 131 -5.06 -16.75 4.79
CA ASN A 131 -5.21 -17.42 6.08
C ASN A 131 -6.68 -17.70 6.43
N ARG A 132 -7.58 -16.75 6.14
CA ARG A 132 -9.02 -16.88 6.44
C ARG A 132 -9.67 -18.03 5.67
N LYS A 133 -9.18 -18.34 4.46
CA LYS A 133 -9.65 -19.48 3.67
C LYS A 133 -9.15 -20.84 4.15
N GLN A 134 -7.95 -20.91 4.70
CA GLN A 134 -7.43 -22.14 5.31
C GLN A 134 -8.34 -22.61 6.46
N HIS A 135 -8.91 -21.68 7.21
CA HIS A 135 -9.81 -22.00 8.33
C HIS A 135 -11.25 -22.37 7.93
N THR A 136 -11.69 -22.05 6.69
CA THR A 136 -13.08 -22.30 6.24
C THR A 136 -13.22 -23.55 5.37
N ASN A 137 -12.16 -24.01 4.72
CA ASN A 137 -12.17 -25.24 3.91
C ASN A 137 -11.52 -26.41 4.66
N LEU A 138 -12.30 -27.09 5.51
CA LEU A 138 -11.89 -28.34 6.15
C LEU A 138 -11.78 -29.53 5.16
N GLU A 139 -12.23 -29.38 3.91
CA GLU A 139 -12.37 -30.48 2.93
C GLU A 139 -11.28 -30.52 1.83
N LYS A 140 -10.40 -29.51 1.74
CA LYS A 140 -9.23 -29.55 0.85
C LYS A 140 -7.95 -29.37 1.67
N SER A 141 -7.12 -30.41 1.71
CA SER A 141 -5.83 -30.45 2.41
C SER A 141 -4.71 -29.63 1.76
N GLU A 142 -5.02 -28.81 0.75
CA GLU A 142 -4.03 -28.07 0.00
C GLU A 142 -4.04 -26.60 0.43
N GLU A 143 -2.90 -26.14 0.92
CA GLU A 143 -2.67 -24.76 1.30
C GLU A 143 -2.55 -23.90 0.04
N ALA A 144 -3.28 -22.78 0.00
CA ALA A 144 -3.15 -21.86 -1.13
C ALA A 144 -1.75 -21.23 -1.12
N ILE A 145 -1.02 -21.36 -2.23
CA ILE A 145 0.33 -20.81 -2.41
C ILE A 145 0.31 -19.29 -2.70
N GLY A 146 -0.87 -18.72 -2.97
CA GLY A 146 -1.04 -17.31 -3.31
C GLY A 146 -2.42 -17.00 -3.88
N ILE A 147 -2.57 -15.78 -4.41
CA ILE A 147 -3.74 -15.38 -5.20
C ILE A 147 -3.39 -15.38 -6.69
N ARG A 148 -4.35 -15.79 -7.53
CA ARG A 148 -4.25 -15.76 -8.98
C ARG A 148 -5.17 -14.68 -9.53
N VAL A 149 -4.61 -13.70 -10.22
CA VAL A 149 -5.34 -12.67 -10.95
C VAL A 149 -5.58 -13.17 -12.38
N LEU A 150 -6.83 -13.14 -12.80
CA LEU A 150 -7.23 -13.54 -14.14
C LEU A 150 -8.37 -12.65 -14.66
N ILE A 151 -8.72 -12.83 -15.93
CA ILE A 151 -9.87 -12.19 -16.55
C ILE A 151 -10.84 -13.24 -17.03
N LYS A 152 -12.12 -13.03 -16.72
CA LYS A 152 -13.24 -13.81 -17.23
C LYS A 152 -14.07 -12.98 -18.20
N GLN A 153 -14.65 -13.65 -19.19
CA GLN A 153 -15.65 -13.02 -20.04
C GLN A 153 -16.95 -12.89 -19.25
N LYS A 154 -17.55 -11.69 -19.27
CA LYS A 154 -18.82 -11.38 -18.65
C LYS A 154 -19.72 -10.69 -19.67
N GLY A 155 -20.82 -11.34 -20.02
CA GLY A 155 -21.74 -10.90 -21.09
C GLY A 155 -21.19 -11.14 -22.50
N CYS A 156 -21.76 -10.46 -23.50
CA CYS A 156 -21.45 -10.71 -24.91
C CYS A 156 -20.01 -10.33 -25.32
N SER A 157 -19.43 -9.33 -24.68
CA SER A 157 -18.10 -8.80 -25.04
C SER A 157 -17.32 -8.19 -23.87
N GLY A 158 -17.89 -8.18 -22.66
CA GLY A 158 -17.28 -7.57 -21.48
C GLY A 158 -16.23 -8.47 -20.84
N LEU A 159 -15.19 -7.87 -20.29
CA LEU A 159 -14.18 -8.53 -19.49
C LEU A 159 -14.41 -8.19 -18.01
N LYS A 160 -14.13 -9.11 -17.11
CA LYS A 160 -14.18 -8.90 -15.66
C LYS A 160 -12.90 -9.43 -15.04
N TYR A 161 -12.27 -8.62 -14.18
CA TYR A 161 -11.18 -9.10 -13.34
C TYR A 161 -11.73 -10.09 -12.31
N ASP A 162 -11.01 -11.19 -12.14
CA ASP A 162 -11.35 -12.21 -11.18
C ASP A 162 -10.11 -12.66 -10.42
N ILE A 163 -10.33 -13.07 -9.18
CA ILE A 163 -9.26 -13.52 -8.30
C ILE A 163 -9.63 -14.88 -7.72
N GLU A 164 -8.73 -15.83 -7.90
CA GLU A 164 -8.85 -17.17 -7.38
C GLU A 164 -7.71 -17.46 -6.41
N TYR A 165 -7.93 -18.41 -5.51
CA TYR A 165 -6.83 -18.94 -4.70
C TYR A 165 -6.02 -19.89 -5.57
N ALA A 166 -4.70 -19.70 -5.62
CA ALA A 166 -3.80 -20.59 -6.34
C ALA A 166 -3.33 -21.69 -5.39
N TYR A 167 -3.37 -22.94 -5.83
CA TYR A 167 -2.81 -24.10 -5.10
C TYR A 167 -1.59 -24.67 -5.84
N ASP A 168 -1.35 -24.20 -7.06
CA ASP A 168 -0.36 -24.65 -8.01
C ASP A 168 0.13 -23.47 -8.87
N THR A 169 1.32 -23.59 -9.46
CA THR A 169 1.81 -22.68 -10.50
C THR A 169 1.52 -23.27 -11.89
N ARG A 170 1.02 -22.46 -12.82
CA ARG A 170 0.75 -22.90 -14.21
C ARG A 170 1.84 -22.41 -15.18
N PRO A 171 2.04 -23.08 -16.33
CA PRO A 171 3.00 -22.62 -17.33
C PRO A 171 2.74 -21.19 -17.78
N LEU A 172 3.82 -20.40 -17.93
CA LEU A 172 3.82 -19.01 -18.41
C LEU A 172 3.15 -17.99 -17.48
N GLU A 173 2.73 -18.38 -16.26
CA GLU A 173 2.24 -17.41 -15.28
C GLU A 173 3.36 -16.46 -14.87
N SER A 174 3.06 -15.17 -14.79
CA SER A 174 3.95 -14.24 -14.11
C SER A 174 3.72 -14.37 -12.61
N ILE A 175 4.78 -14.60 -11.86
CA ILE A 175 4.71 -14.78 -10.41
C ILE A 175 5.41 -13.59 -9.77
N ILE A 176 4.65 -12.81 -9.00
CA ILE A 176 5.17 -11.74 -8.15
C ILE A 176 5.23 -12.33 -6.74
N GLU A 177 6.40 -12.28 -6.11
CA GLU A 177 6.63 -12.77 -4.76
C GLU A 177 7.15 -11.61 -3.91
N GLU A 178 6.34 -11.17 -2.95
CA GLU A 178 6.66 -10.05 -2.06
C GLU A 178 6.79 -10.53 -0.62
N ASN A 179 7.70 -9.90 0.13
CA ASN A 179 7.86 -10.19 1.55
C ASN A 179 6.96 -9.26 2.36
N CYS A 180 6.19 -9.83 3.30
CA CYS A 180 5.52 -9.08 4.35
C CYS A 180 6.51 -8.62 5.42
N SER A 181 6.08 -7.66 6.24
CA SER A 181 6.88 -7.09 7.33
C SER A 181 7.34 -8.07 8.43
N ASP A 182 6.84 -9.31 8.46
CA ASP A 182 7.29 -10.40 9.34
C ASP A 182 8.22 -11.43 8.65
N GLY A 183 8.54 -11.22 7.37
CA GLY A 183 9.40 -12.09 6.57
C GLY A 183 8.68 -13.25 5.87
N GLN A 184 7.36 -13.38 6.02
CA GLN A 184 6.58 -14.32 5.22
C GLN A 184 6.34 -13.78 3.81
N LYS A 185 6.04 -14.68 2.88
CA LYS A 185 5.93 -14.34 1.45
C LYS A 185 4.51 -14.46 0.96
N VAL A 186 4.08 -13.48 0.18
CA VAL A 186 2.80 -13.51 -0.55
C VAL A 186 3.11 -13.65 -2.03
N LYS A 187 2.41 -14.57 -2.69
CA LYS A 187 2.50 -14.74 -4.15
C LYS A 187 1.25 -14.22 -4.83
N VAL A 188 1.47 -13.39 -5.84
CA VAL A 188 0.44 -12.98 -6.80
C VAL A 188 0.82 -13.59 -8.14
N LEU A 189 0.00 -14.55 -8.59
CA LEU A 189 0.14 -15.22 -9.87
C LEU A 189 -0.75 -14.53 -10.89
N ILE A 190 -0.23 -14.25 -12.07
CA ILE A 190 -0.97 -13.60 -13.14
C ILE A 190 -1.17 -14.61 -14.27
N ASP A 191 -2.43 -14.85 -14.62
CA ASP A 191 -2.78 -15.68 -15.76
C ASP A 191 -2.19 -15.08 -17.06
N PRO A 192 -1.56 -15.89 -17.94
CA PRO A 192 -0.84 -15.38 -19.11
C PRO A 192 -1.73 -14.58 -20.07
N LYS A 193 -3.01 -14.94 -20.20
CA LYS A 193 -3.96 -14.24 -21.07
C LYS A 193 -4.38 -12.89 -20.49
N SER A 194 -4.18 -12.71 -19.18
CA SER A 194 -4.61 -11.52 -18.44
C SER A 194 -3.54 -10.44 -18.41
N VAL A 195 -2.25 -10.77 -18.66
CA VAL A 195 -1.11 -9.85 -18.62
C VAL A 195 -1.35 -8.55 -19.39
N MET A 196 -1.80 -8.64 -20.65
CA MET A 196 -2.01 -7.48 -21.51
C MET A 196 -3.11 -6.53 -21.01
N PHE A 197 -4.02 -7.04 -20.19
CA PHE A 197 -5.16 -6.29 -19.68
C PHE A 197 -4.93 -5.75 -18.27
N ILE A 198 -3.91 -6.22 -17.55
CA ILE A 198 -3.56 -5.70 -16.22
C ILE A 198 -2.33 -4.80 -16.26
N LEU A 199 -1.66 -4.68 -17.41
CA LEU A 199 -0.46 -3.87 -17.53
C LEU A 199 -0.76 -2.41 -17.18
N GLY A 200 -0.03 -1.89 -16.18
CA GLY A 200 -0.22 -0.54 -15.65
C GLY A 200 -1.47 -0.36 -14.79
N SER A 201 -2.22 -1.44 -14.51
CA SER A 201 -3.38 -1.39 -13.61
C SER A 201 -2.95 -1.41 -12.15
N GLU A 202 -3.68 -0.67 -11.32
CA GLU A 202 -3.57 -0.73 -9.86
C GLU A 202 -4.67 -1.64 -9.31
N MET A 203 -4.34 -2.45 -8.31
CA MET A 203 -5.28 -3.34 -7.61
C MET A 203 -5.36 -2.93 -6.14
N ASP A 204 -6.57 -2.85 -5.61
CA ASP A 204 -6.82 -2.57 -4.19
C ASP A 204 -7.92 -3.51 -3.65
N TYR A 205 -8.06 -3.65 -2.34
CA TYR A 205 -9.15 -4.40 -1.71
C TYR A 205 -10.04 -3.46 -0.90
N VAL A 206 -11.32 -3.41 -1.23
CA VAL A 206 -12.29 -2.50 -0.62
C VAL A 206 -13.30 -3.30 0.18
N GLU A 207 -13.59 -2.86 1.40
CA GLU A 207 -14.68 -3.39 2.24
C GLU A 207 -15.77 -2.32 2.40
N GLU A 208 -16.90 -2.58 1.76
CA GLU A 208 -18.11 -1.79 1.93
C GLU A 208 -19.12 -2.52 2.81
N LYS A 209 -20.14 -1.80 3.27
CA LYS A 209 -21.18 -2.32 4.17
C LYS A 209 -21.88 -3.58 3.66
N PHE A 210 -21.96 -3.76 2.34
CA PHE A 210 -22.68 -4.86 1.70
C PHE A 210 -21.82 -5.74 0.79
N SER A 211 -20.57 -5.35 0.53
CA SER A 211 -19.69 -6.09 -0.38
C SER A 211 -18.23 -5.83 -0.05
N SER A 212 -17.41 -6.87 -0.17
CA SER A 212 -15.96 -6.78 -0.04
C SER A 212 -15.32 -7.43 -1.25
N GLY A 213 -14.30 -6.82 -1.83
CA GLY A 213 -13.64 -7.39 -2.98
C GLY A 213 -12.48 -6.56 -3.51
N PHE A 214 -11.72 -7.17 -4.40
CA PHE A 214 -10.66 -6.48 -5.11
C PHE A 214 -11.24 -5.58 -6.20
N VAL A 215 -10.74 -4.36 -6.25
CA VAL A 215 -11.07 -3.34 -7.24
C VAL A 215 -9.82 -3.07 -8.08
N PHE A 216 -10.01 -2.92 -9.38
CA PHE A 216 -8.94 -2.65 -10.32
C PHE A 216 -9.15 -1.31 -11.02
N LYS A 217 -8.09 -0.50 -11.08
CA LYS A 217 -8.02 0.75 -11.84
C LYS A 217 -7.06 0.54 -13.01
N ASN A 218 -7.60 0.39 -14.21
CA ASN A 218 -6.81 0.15 -15.41
C ASN A 218 -6.76 1.41 -16.29
N PRO A 219 -5.58 2.00 -16.54
CA PRO A 219 -5.46 3.20 -17.37
C PRO A 219 -5.78 2.94 -18.86
N ASN A 220 -5.79 1.68 -19.30
CA ASN A 220 -6.11 1.30 -20.67
C ASN A 220 -7.62 1.05 -20.89
N GLU A 221 -8.44 1.13 -19.84
CA GLU A 221 -9.87 0.89 -19.93
C GLU A 221 -10.58 1.96 -20.77
N LYS A 222 -11.28 1.53 -21.83
CA LYS A 222 -12.07 2.42 -22.71
C LYS A 222 -13.50 2.65 -22.22
N GLY A 223 -13.99 1.81 -21.32
CA GLY A 223 -15.32 1.96 -20.74
C GLY A 223 -15.78 0.76 -19.91
N LYS A 224 -16.78 1.02 -19.04
CA LYS A 224 -17.42 0.06 -18.13
C LYS A 224 -18.90 -0.11 -18.48
N CYS A 225 -19.47 -1.29 -18.19
CA CYS A 225 -20.93 -1.44 -18.23
C CYS A 225 -21.58 -0.46 -17.24
N GLY A 226 -22.83 -0.06 -17.47
CA GLY A 226 -23.59 0.75 -16.51
C GLY A 226 -23.74 0.09 -15.13
N CYS A 227 -23.50 -1.22 -15.05
CA CYS A 227 -23.43 -2.02 -13.82
C CYS A 227 -22.06 -2.01 -13.12
N GLY A 228 -21.00 -1.47 -13.74
CA GLY A 228 -19.62 -1.50 -13.25
C GLY A 228 -18.93 -2.88 -13.24
N GLU A 229 -19.65 -3.96 -13.50
CA GLU A 229 -19.15 -5.33 -13.33
C GLU A 229 -18.25 -5.85 -14.46
N SER A 230 -18.21 -5.15 -15.59
CA SER A 230 -17.37 -5.52 -16.74
C SER A 230 -16.81 -4.27 -17.43
N PHE A 231 -15.68 -4.45 -18.10
CA PHE A 231 -14.94 -3.40 -18.80
C PHE A 231 -14.51 -3.84 -20.21
N HIS A 232 -14.07 -2.88 -21.01
CA HIS A 232 -13.42 -3.09 -22.31
C HIS A 232 -12.13 -2.27 -22.40
N VAL A 233 -11.14 -2.80 -23.11
CA VAL A 233 -9.82 -2.19 -23.39
C VAL A 233 -9.67 -1.99 -24.89
#